data_AF-A0A7S2YVW3-F1
#
_entry.id   AF-A0A7S2YVW3-F1
#
_cell.length_a   1.000
_cell.length_b   1.000
_cell.length_c   1.000
_cell.angle_alpha   90.00
_cell.angle_beta   90.00
_cell.angle_gamma   90.00
#
_symmetry.space_group_name_H-M   'P 1'
#
loop_
_entity.id
_entity.type
_entity.pdbx_description
1 polymer ?
#
loop_
_entity_poly.entity_id
_entity_poly.type
_entity_poly.pdbx_seq_one_letter_code
_entity_poly.pdbx_strand_id
1 'polypeptide(L)'
;GIMYATKITKMERCQLRAAFGKPRRLSLTFLKEQRQKLEAHREECRRRYRDNAELGHLPHPLAVGQRVTARHPRAQSLATGQVLTVDWNRRHAPIWVRFDSQELGCEHISDVNVMPIDALDNLPTAHKSKLLFSADGLGQQPSGGHVFPAAAQRAAQHGFGSETSIEERAATLLAATAAAVKQGALPLQNPVLTAQMVKAAAEVQ
;
A
#
# COMPACT_ATOMS: atom_id res chain seq x y z
N GLY A 1 -7.56 4.62 -32.20
CA GLY A 1 -8.39 3.61 -31.51
C GLY A 1 -7.55 2.92 -30.47
N ILE A 2 -8.01 2.83 -29.22
CA ILE A 2 -7.22 2.29 -28.10
C ILE A 2 -7.24 0.75 -28.20
N MET A 3 -6.14 0.16 -28.66
CA MET A 3 -6.05 -1.26 -29.05
C MET A 3 -5.62 -2.23 -27.93
N TYR A 4 -5.78 -1.88 -26.65
CA TYR A 4 -5.44 -2.81 -25.54
C TYR A 4 -6.40 -2.69 -24.34
N ALA A 5 -7.70 -2.78 -24.57
CA ALA A 5 -8.62 -3.14 -23.49
C ALA A 5 -8.71 -4.67 -23.43
N THR A 6 -7.94 -5.29 -22.54
CA THR A 6 -8.18 -6.69 -22.16
C THR A 6 -9.65 -6.80 -21.71
N LYS A 7 -10.46 -7.52 -22.48
CA LYS A 7 -11.89 -7.65 -22.21
C LYS A 7 -12.04 -8.48 -20.93
N ILE A 8 -12.20 -7.80 -19.80
CA ILE A 8 -12.50 -8.44 -18.49
C ILE A 8 -13.62 -9.46 -18.68
N THR A 9 -13.37 -10.71 -18.27
CA THR A 9 -14.32 -11.80 -18.49
C THR A 9 -15.59 -11.57 -17.67
N LYS A 10 -16.70 -12.21 -18.07
CA LYS A 10 -17.97 -12.10 -17.32
C LYS A 10 -17.80 -12.52 -15.86
N MET A 11 -16.95 -13.53 -15.62
CA MET A 11 -16.61 -14.04 -14.29
C MET A 11 -15.84 -13.00 -13.46
N GLU A 12 -14.76 -12.42 -13.99
CA GLU A 12 -14.01 -11.35 -13.32
C GLU A 12 -14.92 -10.14 -13.02
N ARG A 13 -15.82 -9.79 -13.94
CA ARG A 13 -16.82 -8.74 -13.71
C ARG A 13 -17.78 -9.10 -12.56
N CYS A 14 -18.16 -10.38 -12.41
CA CYS A 14 -18.98 -10.84 -11.29
C CYS A 14 -18.20 -10.79 -9.97
N GLN A 15 -16.95 -11.24 -9.96
CA GLN A 15 -16.07 -11.19 -8.79
C GLN A 15 -15.86 -9.75 -8.31
N LEU A 16 -15.61 -8.82 -9.24
CA LEU A 16 -15.43 -7.41 -8.95
C LEU A 16 -16.69 -6.78 -8.32
N ARG A 17 -17.87 -7.08 -8.88
CA ARG A 17 -19.15 -6.62 -8.30
C ARG A 17 -19.44 -7.22 -6.92
N ALA A 18 -19.07 -8.48 -6.69
CA ALA A 18 -19.21 -9.11 -5.38
C ALA A 18 -18.28 -8.45 -4.35
N ALA A 19 -17.04 -8.13 -4.73
CA ALA A 19 -16.05 -7.49 -3.87
C ALA A 19 -16.45 -6.05 -3.48
N PHE A 20 -17.03 -5.27 -4.41
CA PHE A 20 -17.49 -3.91 -4.13
C PHE A 20 -18.85 -3.84 -3.40
N GLY A 21 -19.51 -4.98 -3.18
CA GLY A 21 -20.80 -5.07 -2.53
C GLY A 21 -21.96 -4.55 -3.38
N LYS A 22 -23.13 -4.36 -2.75
CA LYS A 22 -24.33 -3.91 -3.45
C LYS A 22 -24.18 -2.44 -3.87
N PRO A 23 -24.36 -2.09 -5.15
CA PRO A 23 -24.31 -0.69 -5.59
C PRO A 23 -25.31 0.15 -4.79
N ARG A 24 -24.82 1.16 -4.05
CA ARG A 24 -25.68 2.09 -3.31
C ARG A 24 -26.11 3.22 -4.24
N ARG A 25 -27.35 3.70 -4.05
CA ARG A 25 -27.83 4.92 -4.72
C ARG A 25 -27.04 6.12 -4.21
N LEU A 26 -26.67 7.03 -5.11
CA LEU A 26 -26.05 8.30 -4.74
C LEU A 26 -27.10 9.22 -4.09
N SER A 27 -27.11 9.30 -2.75
CA SER A 27 -27.93 10.24 -1.99
C SER A 27 -27.05 11.26 -1.26
N LEU A 28 -27.63 12.41 -0.88
CA LEU A 28 -26.91 13.40 -0.07
C LEU A 28 -26.49 12.83 1.30
N THR A 29 -27.30 11.95 1.89
CA THR A 29 -26.97 11.24 3.14
C THR A 29 -25.74 10.34 2.95
N PHE A 30 -25.71 9.57 1.88
CA PHE A 30 -24.57 8.73 1.52
C PHE A 30 -23.28 9.55 1.35
N LEU A 31 -23.34 10.68 0.64
CA LEU A 31 -22.16 11.54 0.47
C LEU A 31 -21.65 12.11 1.80
N LYS A 32 -22.54 12.49 2.71
CA LYS A 32 -22.17 12.96 4.05
C LYS A 32 -21.50 11.85 4.87
N GLU A 33 -22.07 10.65 4.89
CA GLU A 33 -21.49 9.48 5.58
C GLU A 33 -20.11 9.10 5.01
N GLN A 34 -19.98 9.05 3.68
CA GLN A 34 -18.69 8.74 3.05
C GLN A 34 -17.64 9.80 3.34
N ARG A 35 -18.03 11.08 3.35
CA ARG A 35 -17.12 12.18 3.71
C ARG A 35 -16.66 12.07 5.16
N GLN A 36 -17.55 11.77 6.10
CA GLN A 36 -17.20 11.53 7.50
C GLN A 36 -16.25 10.33 7.66
N LYS A 37 -16.55 9.22 6.99
CA LYS A 37 -15.69 8.03 6.99
C LYS A 37 -14.29 8.33 6.44
N LEU A 38 -14.21 9.11 5.36
CA LEU A 38 -12.95 9.56 4.78
C LEU A 38 -12.15 10.46 5.73
N GLU A 39 -12.84 11.38 6.41
CA GLU A 39 -12.20 12.28 7.38
C GLU A 39 -11.68 11.54 8.60
N ALA A 40 -12.46 10.60 9.16
CA ALA A 40 -12.03 9.72 10.24
C ALA A 40 -10.81 8.87 9.85
N HIS A 41 -10.81 8.32 8.63
CA HIS A 41 -9.65 7.57 8.12
C HIS A 41 -8.41 8.47 7.99
N ARG A 42 -8.55 9.70 7.48
CA ARG A 42 -7.43 10.66 7.40
C ARG A 42 -6.88 11.02 8.79
N GLU A 43 -7.74 11.21 9.78
CA GLU A 43 -7.31 11.47 11.16
C GLU A 43 -6.57 10.28 11.77
N GLU A 44 -7.04 9.06 11.50
CA GLU A 44 -6.35 7.83 11.90
C GLU A 44 -4.97 7.74 11.25
N CYS A 45 -4.86 8.01 9.94
CA CYS A 45 -3.58 8.04 9.24
C CYS A 45 -2.62 9.05 9.88
N ARG A 46 -3.10 10.27 10.15
CA ARG A 46 -2.29 11.29 10.81
C ARG A 46 -1.83 10.82 12.19
N ARG A 47 -2.73 10.27 13.01
CA ARG A 47 -2.39 9.76 14.36
C ARG A 47 -1.26 8.73 14.28
N ARG A 48 -1.40 7.75 13.38
CA ARG A 48 -0.40 6.71 13.18
C ARG A 48 0.98 7.27 12.80
N TYR A 49 1.04 8.33 11.99
CA TYR A 49 2.29 9.02 11.68
C TYR A 49 2.90 9.76 12.87
N ARG A 50 2.08 10.33 13.77
CA ARG A 50 2.56 10.95 15.01
C ARG A 50 3.18 9.93 15.95
N ASP A 51 2.59 8.74 16.00
CA ASP A 51 3.04 7.64 16.86
C ASP A 51 4.29 6.92 16.30
N ASN A 52 4.86 7.41 15.18
CA ASN A 52 5.98 6.80 14.46
C ASN A 52 5.75 5.31 14.11
N ALA A 53 4.50 4.91 13.90
CA ALA A 53 4.20 3.56 13.44
C ALA A 53 4.61 3.43 11.97
N GLU A 54 5.60 2.59 11.68
CA GLU A 54 5.99 2.27 10.30
C GLU A 54 4.86 1.50 9.60
N LEU A 55 4.14 2.19 8.72
CA LEU A 55 2.99 1.62 8.02
C LEU A 55 3.30 1.64 6.53
N GLY A 56 3.94 0.56 6.06
CA GLY A 56 4.34 0.40 4.66
C GLY A 56 3.20 0.46 3.64
N HIS A 57 1.94 0.42 4.09
CA HIS A 57 0.73 0.55 3.28
C HIS A 57 0.12 1.97 3.28
N LEU A 58 0.60 2.87 4.14
CA LEU A 58 0.07 4.22 4.26
C LEU A 58 0.81 5.18 3.30
N PRO A 59 0.13 6.16 2.68
CA PRO A 59 0.76 7.13 1.78
C PRO A 59 1.81 7.97 2.51
N HIS A 60 3.02 8.05 1.97
CA HIS A 60 4.15 8.73 2.60
C HIS A 60 3.83 10.21 2.86
N PRO A 61 4.11 10.74 4.06
CA PRO A 61 3.87 12.15 4.36
C PRO A 61 4.79 13.03 3.51
N LEU A 62 4.36 14.27 3.27
CA LEU A 62 5.17 15.25 2.55
C LEU A 62 6.39 15.65 3.37
N ALA A 63 7.54 15.71 2.72
CA ALA A 63 8.81 16.10 3.34
C ALA A 63 9.08 17.60 3.15
N VAL A 64 9.82 18.19 4.10
CA VAL A 64 10.33 19.55 3.96
C VAL A 64 11.28 19.63 2.77
N GLY A 65 11.15 20.69 1.96
CA GLY A 65 11.91 20.90 0.74
C GLY A 65 11.32 20.24 -0.50
N GLN A 66 10.28 19.43 -0.35
CA GLN A 66 9.65 18.74 -1.48
C GLN A 66 8.91 19.71 -2.41
N ARG A 67 8.99 19.46 -3.71
CA ARG A 67 8.24 20.18 -4.74
C ARG A 67 6.80 19.69 -4.79
N VAL A 68 5.85 20.60 -4.66
CA VAL A 68 4.42 20.29 -4.56
C VAL A 68 3.59 21.18 -5.46
N THR A 69 2.47 20.67 -5.93
CA THR A 69 1.35 21.46 -6.43
C THR A 69 0.33 21.64 -5.32
N ALA A 70 -0.03 22.89 -5.04
CA ALA A 70 -0.95 23.21 -3.96
C ALA A 70 -2.04 24.17 -4.44
N ARG A 71 -3.24 24.01 -3.88
CA ARG A 71 -4.34 24.96 -4.11
C ARG A 71 -4.23 26.11 -3.10
N HIS A 72 -4.05 27.31 -3.61
CA HIS A 72 -3.96 28.51 -2.79
C HIS A 72 -5.34 28.83 -2.15
N PRO A 73 -5.45 29.07 -0.83
CA PRO A 73 -6.74 29.29 -0.18
C PRO A 73 -7.42 30.61 -0.59
N ARG A 74 -6.68 31.70 -0.79
CA ARG A 74 -7.26 32.98 -1.27
C ARG A 74 -7.56 32.99 -2.78
N ALA A 75 -6.56 32.76 -3.62
CA ALA A 75 -6.71 32.80 -5.08
C ALA A 75 -7.50 31.61 -5.64
N GLN A 76 -7.63 30.51 -4.87
CA GLN A 76 -8.20 29.23 -5.30
C GLN A 76 -7.58 28.62 -6.56
N SER A 77 -6.47 29.17 -7.05
CA SER A 77 -5.69 28.65 -8.16
C SER A 77 -4.78 27.51 -7.69
N LEU A 78 -4.50 26.60 -8.62
CA LEU A 78 -3.46 25.59 -8.45
C LEU A 78 -2.13 26.21 -8.85
N ALA A 79 -1.16 26.17 -7.95
CA ALA A 79 0.17 26.70 -8.20
C ALA A 79 1.23 25.72 -7.68
N THR A 80 2.40 25.79 -8.30
CA THR A 80 3.57 25.01 -7.89
C THR A 80 4.34 25.76 -6.81
N GLY A 81 4.92 25.01 -5.88
CA GLY A 81 5.75 25.55 -4.82
C GLY A 81 6.63 24.49 -4.16
N GLN A 82 7.23 24.88 -3.05
CA GLN A 82 8.09 24.05 -2.23
C GLN A 82 7.61 24.03 -0.79
N VAL A 83 7.59 22.85 -0.17
CA VAL A 83 7.25 22.71 1.25
C VAL A 83 8.35 23.31 2.11
N LEU A 84 7.99 24.23 3.00
CA LEU A 84 8.90 24.85 3.96
C LEU A 84 8.84 24.15 5.32
N THR A 85 7.62 23.90 5.82
CA THR A 85 7.41 23.32 7.14
C THR A 85 6.12 22.52 7.15
N VAL A 86 6.12 21.39 7.84
CA VAL A 86 4.92 20.57 8.07
C VAL A 86 4.63 20.56 9.56
N ASP A 87 3.51 21.15 9.97
CA ASP A 87 3.06 21.08 11.36
C ASP A 87 2.08 19.92 11.52
N TRP A 88 2.60 18.75 11.90
CA TRP A 88 1.79 17.55 12.09
C TRP A 88 0.92 17.59 13.35
N ASN A 89 1.13 18.52 14.28
CA ASN A 89 0.44 18.59 15.57
C ASN A 89 -0.93 19.25 15.48
N ARG A 90 -1.09 20.21 14.57
CA ARG A 90 -2.35 20.94 14.40
C ARG A 90 -3.40 20.14 13.62
N ARG A 91 -4.66 20.56 13.78
CA ARG A 91 -5.79 20.01 13.00
C ARG A 91 -5.55 20.28 11.52
N HIS A 92 -5.83 19.30 10.68
CA HIS A 92 -5.64 19.33 9.22
C HIS A 92 -4.19 19.43 8.73
N ALA A 93 -3.22 19.04 9.56
CA ALA A 93 -1.92 18.68 9.01
C ALA A 93 -1.16 19.84 8.37
N PRO A 94 -1.25 21.10 8.81
CA PRO A 94 -1.05 22.15 7.86
C PRO A 94 0.41 22.35 7.45
N ILE A 95 0.56 22.71 6.20
CA ILE A 95 1.81 22.72 5.46
C ILE A 95 2.07 24.14 4.98
N TRP A 96 3.23 24.65 5.34
CA TRP A 96 3.74 25.90 4.80
C TRP A 96 4.33 25.63 3.43
N VAL A 97 3.77 26.26 2.41
CA VAL A 97 4.24 26.16 1.03
C VAL A 97 4.69 27.54 0.57
N ARG A 98 5.93 27.61 0.08
CA ARG A 98 6.45 28.76 -0.66
C ARG A 98 6.13 28.55 -2.12
N PHE A 99 5.28 29.40 -2.69
CA PHE A 99 4.93 29.34 -4.11
C PHE A 99 6.02 29.93 -4.98
N ASP A 100 6.10 29.43 -6.21
CA ASP A 100 7.03 29.96 -7.22
C ASP A 100 6.57 31.35 -7.74
N SER A 101 5.26 31.59 -7.76
CA SER A 101 4.69 32.89 -8.10
C SER A 101 4.84 33.87 -6.94
N GLN A 102 5.57 34.96 -7.17
CA GLN A 102 5.81 36.00 -6.16
C GLN A 102 4.51 36.64 -5.64
N GLU A 103 3.46 36.69 -6.47
CA GLU A 103 2.14 37.22 -6.10
C GLU A 103 1.44 36.37 -5.03
N LEU A 104 1.73 35.06 -4.98
CA LEU A 104 1.12 34.11 -4.05
C LEU A 104 1.94 33.98 -2.75
N GLY A 105 3.24 34.24 -2.81
CA GLY A 105 4.11 34.28 -1.64
C GLY A 105 4.21 32.95 -0.88
N CYS A 106 4.18 33.01 0.46
CA CYS A 106 4.20 31.85 1.34
C CYS A 106 2.88 31.75 2.10
N GLU A 107 2.19 30.62 2.00
CA GLU A 107 0.94 30.41 2.72
C GLU A 107 0.86 29.02 3.34
N HIS A 108 -0.01 28.90 4.34
CA HIS A 108 -0.26 27.68 5.08
C HIS A 108 -1.54 27.00 4.59
N ILE A 109 -1.39 25.77 4.11
CA ILE A 109 -2.39 25.02 3.36
C ILE A 109 -2.65 23.69 4.08
N SER A 110 -3.89 23.18 4.02
CA SER A 110 -4.19 21.85 4.55
C SER A 110 -3.55 20.75 3.70
N ASP A 111 -3.18 19.65 4.35
CA ASP A 111 -2.64 18.44 3.70
C ASP A 111 -3.50 17.95 2.52
N VAL A 112 -4.83 18.07 2.61
CA VAL A 112 -5.78 17.65 1.55
C VAL A 112 -5.62 18.47 0.25
N ASN A 113 -5.08 19.67 0.32
CA ASN A 113 -4.97 20.60 -0.80
C ASN A 113 -3.55 20.67 -1.37
N VAL A 114 -2.65 19.78 -0.94
CA VAL A 114 -1.25 19.71 -1.38
C VAL A 114 -0.97 18.32 -1.95
N MET A 115 -0.31 18.27 -3.10
CA MET A 115 0.10 17.03 -3.75
C MET A 115 1.54 17.15 -4.25
N PRO A 116 2.39 16.12 -4.15
CA PRO A 116 3.72 16.20 -4.75
C PRO A 116 3.62 16.25 -6.27
N ILE A 117 4.60 16.89 -6.92
CA ILE A 117 4.70 16.88 -8.38
C ILE A 117 4.95 15.45 -8.87
N ASP A 118 5.86 14.74 -8.19
CA ASP A 118 6.18 13.36 -8.50
C ASP A 118 5.25 12.41 -7.75
N ALA A 119 4.43 11.67 -8.50
CA ALA A 119 3.45 10.76 -7.92
C ALA A 119 4.10 9.63 -7.09
N LEU A 120 5.34 9.27 -7.39
CA LEU A 120 6.11 8.23 -6.69
C LEU A 120 6.47 8.61 -5.26
N ASP A 121 6.51 9.90 -4.93
CA ASP A 121 6.96 10.33 -3.62
C ASP A 121 5.96 9.99 -2.51
N ASN A 122 4.66 10.09 -2.79
CA ASN A 122 3.59 9.84 -1.81
C ASN A 122 3.14 8.37 -1.79
N LEU A 123 3.49 7.57 -2.80
CA LEU A 123 3.11 6.15 -2.84
C LEU A 123 3.59 5.39 -1.58
N PRO A 124 2.79 4.46 -1.04
CA PRO A 124 3.27 3.60 0.05
C PRO A 124 4.48 2.78 -0.38
N THR A 125 5.41 2.51 0.54
CA THR A 125 6.65 1.75 0.25
C THR A 125 6.35 0.39 -0.39
N ALA A 126 5.29 -0.29 0.04
CA ALA A 126 4.85 -1.57 -0.52
C ALA A 126 4.47 -1.50 -2.02
N HIS A 127 4.12 -0.31 -2.51
CA HIS A 127 3.73 -0.06 -3.90
C HIS A 127 4.88 0.50 -4.74
N LYS A 128 5.78 1.30 -4.14
CA LYS A 128 6.95 1.87 -4.84
C LYS A 128 7.84 0.77 -5.43
N SER A 129 8.13 -0.29 -4.67
CA SER A 129 9.01 -1.38 -5.13
C SER A 129 8.47 -2.12 -6.36
N LYS A 130 7.15 -2.34 -6.42
CA LYS A 130 6.48 -2.98 -7.57
C LYS A 130 6.55 -2.14 -8.84
N LEU A 131 6.41 -0.82 -8.70
CA LEU A 131 6.45 0.11 -9.84
C LEU A 131 7.88 0.31 -10.36
N LEU A 132 8.86 0.42 -9.46
CA LEU A 132 10.27 0.54 -9.85
C LEU A 132 10.79 -0.72 -10.56
N PHE A 133 10.44 -1.92 -10.07
CA PHE A 133 10.82 -3.18 -10.72
C PHE A 133 10.18 -3.37 -12.11
N SER A 134 9.09 -2.67 -12.39
CA SER A 134 8.42 -2.70 -13.70
C SER A 134 9.03 -1.70 -14.70
N ALA A 135 9.68 -0.63 -14.22
CA ALA A 135 10.27 0.41 -15.05
C ALA A 135 11.60 -0.03 -15.70
N ASP A 136 12.38 -0.87 -15.01
CA ASP A 136 13.63 -1.44 -15.54
C ASP A 136 13.39 -2.40 -16.74
N GLY A 137 12.13 -2.75 -17.03
CA GLY A 137 11.74 -3.59 -18.16
C GLY A 137 11.48 -2.85 -19.48
N LEU A 138 11.55 -1.52 -19.53
CA LEU A 138 11.28 -0.76 -20.77
C LEU A 138 12.46 -0.76 -21.78
N GLY A 139 13.52 -1.53 -21.51
CA GLY A 139 14.72 -1.62 -22.35
C GLY A 139 14.97 -2.95 -23.08
N GLN A 140 14.18 -4.00 -22.86
CA GLN A 140 14.32 -5.25 -23.63
C GLN A 140 12.95 -5.79 -24.01
N GLN A 141 12.67 -5.87 -25.31
CA GLN A 141 11.64 -6.77 -25.81
C GLN A 141 12.11 -8.21 -25.55
N PRO A 142 11.44 -9.03 -24.73
CA PRO A 142 11.61 -10.46 -24.82
C PRO A 142 10.89 -10.91 -26.09
N SER A 143 11.64 -11.04 -27.18
CA SER A 143 11.22 -11.81 -28.34
C SER A 143 10.98 -13.25 -27.90
N GLY A 144 9.71 -13.68 -27.96
CA GLY A 144 9.34 -15.09 -27.95
C GLY A 144 8.99 -15.68 -26.57
N GLY A 145 7.73 -16.12 -26.46
CA GLY A 145 7.30 -17.12 -25.47
C GLY A 145 6.95 -16.57 -24.09
N HIS A 146 5.66 -16.42 -23.81
CA HIS A 146 5.18 -16.34 -22.43
C HIS A 146 5.39 -17.70 -21.74
N VAL A 147 6.55 -17.90 -21.12
CA VAL A 147 6.69 -18.91 -20.08
C VAL A 147 6.07 -18.31 -18.83
N PHE A 148 4.84 -18.73 -18.52
CA PHE A 148 4.27 -18.49 -17.19
C PHE A 148 5.25 -19.03 -16.15
N PRO A 149 5.62 -18.24 -15.11
CA PRO A 149 6.44 -18.78 -14.03
C PRO A 149 5.69 -19.98 -13.42
N ALA A 150 6.35 -21.14 -13.38
CA ALA A 150 5.77 -22.43 -12.96
C ALA A 150 5.11 -22.40 -11.56
N ALA A 151 5.44 -21.40 -10.74
CA ALA A 151 4.79 -21.13 -9.45
C ALA A 151 3.30 -20.78 -9.58
N ALA A 152 2.89 -20.09 -10.66
CA ALA A 152 1.50 -19.70 -10.89
C ALA A 152 0.62 -20.86 -11.39
N GLN A 153 1.21 -21.84 -12.09
CA GLN A 153 0.48 -23.02 -12.56
C GLN A 153 0.18 -24.01 -11.43
N ARG A 154 1.03 -24.11 -10.40
CA ARG A 154 0.77 -24.97 -9.24
C ARG A 154 -0.40 -24.47 -8.38
N ALA A 155 -0.60 -23.15 -8.29
CA ALA A 155 -1.71 -22.57 -7.55
C ALA A 155 -3.08 -22.81 -8.23
N ALA A 156 -3.10 -23.05 -9.54
CA ALA A 156 -4.34 -23.26 -10.30
C ALA A 156 -4.84 -24.72 -10.27
N GLN A 157 -3.97 -25.69 -9.96
CA GLN A 157 -4.34 -27.12 -9.91
C GLN A 157 -4.94 -27.54 -8.56
N HIS A 158 -4.63 -26.80 -7.49
CA HIS A 158 -5.32 -26.95 -6.21
C HIS A 158 -6.53 -26.02 -6.20
N GLY A 159 -7.72 -26.58 -6.43
CA GLY A 159 -8.97 -25.87 -6.27
C GLY A 159 -9.02 -25.16 -4.91
N PHE A 160 -9.66 -23.98 -4.88
CA PHE A 160 -9.98 -23.22 -3.67
C PHE A 160 -10.92 -24.06 -2.79
N GLY A 161 -10.36 -25.04 -2.09
CA GLY A 161 -11.00 -25.77 -1.02
C GLY A 161 -10.96 -24.92 0.24
N SER A 162 -12.14 -24.79 0.85
CA SER A 162 -12.46 -24.32 2.21
C SER A 162 -11.30 -23.79 3.05
N GLU A 163 -11.51 -22.59 3.60
CA GLU A 163 -10.75 -22.00 4.70
C GLU A 163 -10.52 -23.03 5.81
N THR A 164 -9.44 -23.79 5.73
CA THR A 164 -8.89 -24.49 6.87
C THR A 164 -8.18 -23.47 7.72
N SER A 165 -8.52 -23.50 9.01
CA SER A 165 -8.12 -22.56 10.04
C SER A 165 -6.63 -22.21 9.90
N ILE A 166 -6.31 -20.93 10.12
CA ILE A 166 -4.95 -20.38 10.11
C ILE A 166 -3.99 -21.24 10.97
N GLU A 167 -4.52 -21.95 11.96
CA GLU A 167 -3.83 -22.89 12.83
C GLU A 167 -3.30 -24.15 12.11
N GLU A 168 -4.05 -24.73 11.16
CA GLU A 168 -3.61 -25.91 10.40
C GLU A 168 -2.47 -25.57 9.43
N ARG A 169 -2.50 -24.35 8.86
CA ARG A 169 -1.40 -23.82 8.04
C ARG A 169 -0.14 -23.57 8.86
N ALA A 170 -0.29 -23.06 10.09
CA ALA A 170 0.83 -22.89 11.01
C ALA A 170 1.46 -24.25 11.38
N ALA A 171 0.64 -25.27 11.69
CA ALA A 171 1.12 -26.62 12.00
C ALA A 171 1.83 -27.29 10.82
N THR A 172 1.33 -27.12 9.60
CA THR A 172 1.95 -27.68 8.38
C THR A 172 3.29 -27.00 8.06
N LEU A 173 3.39 -25.68 8.27
CA LEU A 173 4.66 -24.94 8.12
C LEU A 173 5.67 -25.33 9.21
N LEU A 174 5.22 -25.58 10.45
CA LEU A 174 6.05 -26.05 11.55
C LEU A 174 6.56 -27.49 11.32
N ALA A 175 5.72 -28.37 10.77
CA ALA A 175 6.12 -29.73 10.40
C ALA A 175 7.12 -29.72 9.22
N ALA A 176 6.93 -28.83 8.24
CA ALA A 176 7.84 -28.67 7.11
C ALA A 176 9.21 -28.11 7.53
N THR A 177 9.25 -27.15 8.47
CA THR A 177 10.51 -26.64 9.02
C THR A 177 11.21 -27.68 9.89
N ALA A 178 10.48 -28.46 10.68
CA ALA A 178 11.05 -29.58 11.44
C ALA A 178 11.65 -30.68 10.53
N ALA A 179 11.01 -30.99 9.40
CA ALA A 179 11.52 -31.93 8.41
C ALA A 179 12.80 -31.42 7.72
N ALA A 180 12.87 -30.12 7.40
CA ALA A 180 14.05 -29.49 6.80
C ALA A 180 15.26 -29.44 7.76
N VAL A 181 15.02 -29.26 9.06
CA VAL A 181 16.07 -29.36 10.10
C VAL A 181 16.62 -30.79 10.20
N LYS A 182 15.74 -31.80 10.08
CA LYS A 182 16.14 -33.22 10.10
C LYS A 182 16.96 -33.64 8.88
N GLN A 183 16.83 -32.91 7.77
CA GLN A 183 17.56 -33.11 6.52
C GLN A 183 18.81 -32.23 6.38
N GLY A 184 19.17 -31.44 7.40
CA GLY A 184 20.43 -30.71 7.47
C GLY A 184 20.56 -29.52 6.49
N ALA A 185 19.46 -29.03 5.92
CA ALA A 185 19.48 -28.09 4.80
C ALA A 185 19.45 -26.59 5.17
N LEU A 186 19.59 -26.22 6.45
CA LEU A 186 19.65 -24.81 6.89
C LEU A 186 20.87 -24.56 7.81
N PRO A 187 21.71 -23.54 7.53
CA PRO A 187 22.84 -23.20 8.39
C PRO A 187 22.36 -22.60 9.72
N LEU A 188 22.80 -23.24 10.81
CA LEU A 188 22.44 -22.99 12.19
C LEU A 188 23.12 -21.72 12.72
N GLN A 189 22.34 -20.70 13.11
CA GLN A 189 22.89 -19.45 13.64
C GLN A 189 22.67 -19.24 15.14
N ASN A 190 21.93 -20.09 15.85
CA ASN A 190 21.91 -20.07 17.32
C ASN A 190 21.32 -21.36 17.92
N PRO A 191 22.10 -22.17 18.66
CA PRO A 191 21.62 -23.43 19.27
C PRO A 191 20.67 -23.22 20.46
N VAL A 192 20.71 -22.04 21.09
CA VAL A 192 19.90 -21.72 22.28
C VAL A 192 18.43 -21.51 21.91
N LEU A 193 18.15 -20.85 20.78
CA LEU A 193 16.79 -20.63 20.28
C LEU A 193 16.14 -21.94 19.81
N THR A 194 16.92 -22.88 19.28
CA THR A 194 16.43 -24.18 18.83
C THR A 194 15.98 -25.06 20.01
N ALA A 195 16.74 -25.05 21.11
CA ALA A 195 16.36 -25.78 22.32
C ALA A 195 15.06 -25.23 22.94
N GLN A 196 14.85 -23.91 22.92
CA GLN A 196 13.63 -23.29 23.44
C GLN A 196 12.41 -23.58 22.56
N MET A 197 12.56 -23.57 21.23
CA MET A 197 11.46 -23.87 20.31
C MET A 197 11.06 -25.36 20.33
N VAL A 198 12.01 -26.28 20.46
CA VAL A 198 11.71 -27.72 20.60
C VAL A 198 11.02 -28.01 21.93
N LYS A 199 11.42 -27.34 23.02
CA LYS A 199 10.77 -27.50 24.33
C LYS A 199 9.34 -26.96 24.32
N ALA A 200 9.10 -25.82 23.67
CA ALA A 200 7.76 -25.24 23.50
C ALA A 200 6.85 -26.10 22.60
N ALA A 201 7.40 -26.81 21.61
CA ALA A 201 6.62 -27.71 20.75
C ALA A 201 6.20 -29.02 21.45
N ALA A 202 6.93 -29.43 22.50
CA ALA A 202 6.61 -30.63 23.28
C ALA A 202 5.53 -30.41 24.35
N GLU A 203 5.23 -29.14 24.71
CA GLU A 203 4.23 -28.79 25.73
C GLU A 203 2.81 -28.58 25.15
N VAL A 204 2.62 -28.76 23.83
CA VAL A 204 1.33 -28.55 23.13
C VAL A 204 0.68 -29.88 22.67
N GLN A 205 1.19 -31.03 23.13
CA GLN A 205 0.51 -32.34 23.03
C GLN A 205 0.04 -32.79 24.41
#